data_AF-A0A6M4H4A1-F1
#
_entry.id   AF-A0A6M4H4A1-F1
#
_cell.length_a   1.000
_cell.length_b   1.000
_cell.length_c   1.000
_cell.angle_alpha   90.00
_cell.angle_beta   90.00
_cell.angle_gamma   90.00
#
_symmetry.space_group_name_H-M   'P 1'
#
loop_
_entity.id
_entity.type
_entity.pdbx_description
1 polymer ?
#
loop_
_entity_poly.entity_id
_entity_poly.type
_entity_poly.pdbx_seq_one_letter_code
_entity_poly.pdbx_strand_id
1 'polypeptide(L)' 'MDVSLAPGQFVTLEHGRGVEICVAQGRLWITEESRLDDIWLSAGESASLHGDGRALIEAVDASRVHIEKN' A
#
# COMPACT_ATOMS: atom_id res chain seq x y z
N MET A 1 -11.58 -0.25 2.06
CA MET A 1 -11.48 0.86 3.03
C MET A 1 -10.72 1.99 2.37
N ASP A 2 -11.30 3.18 2.31
CA ASP A 2 -10.64 4.35 1.72
C ASP A 2 -9.86 5.13 2.77
N VAL A 3 -8.61 5.46 2.45
CA VAL A 3 -7.69 6.22 3.30
C VAL A 3 -7.11 7.37 2.51
N SER A 4 -7.02 8.55 3.14
CA SER A 4 -6.27 9.69 2.61
C SER A 4 -5.00 9.88 3.42
N LEU A 5 -3.86 9.94 2.74
CA LEU A 5 -2.54 10.04 3.36
C LEU A 5 -1.84 11.30 2.84
N ALA A 6 -1.32 12.12 3.74
CA ALA A 6 -0.40 13.21 3.40
C ALA A 6 0.99 12.65 3.06
N PRO A 7 1.86 13.40 2.36
CA PRO A 7 3.23 12.97 2.08
C PRO A 7 3.96 12.55 3.37
N GLY A 8 4.58 11.37 3.34
CA GLY A 8 5.28 10.73 4.48
C GLY A 8 4.36 10.07 5.52
N GLN A 9 3.04 10.14 5.37
CA GLN A 9 2.13 9.33 6.21
C GLN A 9 2.06 7.91 5.69
N PHE A 10 1.89 6.97 6.61
CA PHE A 10 1.83 5.56 6.29
C PHE A 10 0.71 4.83 7.04
N VAL A 11 0.29 3.71 6.47
CA VAL A 11 -0.53 2.68 7.10
C VAL A 11 0.31 1.42 7.23
N THR A 12 0.19 0.77 8.38
CA THR A 12 0.75 -0.55 8.60
C THR A 12 -0.37 -1.58 8.55
N LEU A 13 -0.18 -2.64 7.79
CA LEU A 13 -1.05 -3.82 7.78
C LEU A 13 -0.29 -5.00 8.35
N GLU A 14 -0.93 -5.71 9.27
CA GLU A 14 -0.45 -6.99 9.77
C GLU A 14 -1.19 -8.11 9.01
N HIS A 15 -0.49 -9.18 8.63
CA HIS A 15 -1.06 -10.28 7.84
C HIS A 15 -1.66 -9.82 6.50
N GLY A 16 -0.85 -9.10 5.72
CA GLY A 16 -1.27 -8.45 4.48
C GLY A 16 -1.63 -9.40 3.34
N ARG A 17 -1.24 -10.69 3.37
CA ARG A 17 -1.50 -11.65 2.28
C ARG A 17 -2.96 -11.61 1.81
N GLY A 18 -3.16 -11.37 0.52
CA GLY A 18 -4.48 -11.33 -0.12
C GLY A 18 -5.21 -9.99 0.00
N VAL A 19 -4.60 -8.99 0.65
CA VAL A 19 -5.06 -7.60 0.60
C VAL A 19 -4.61 -6.99 -0.73
N GLU A 20 -5.53 -6.28 -1.39
CA GLU A 20 -5.27 -5.47 -2.57
C GLU A 20 -5.22 -3.99 -2.20
N ILE A 21 -4.20 -3.30 -2.73
CA ILE A 21 -3.97 -1.88 -2.55
C ILE A 21 -4.17 -1.19 -3.89
N CYS A 22 -5.14 -0.30 -3.99
CA CYS A 22 -5.47 0.45 -5.21
C CYS A 22 -5.25 1.94 -4.99
N VAL A 23 -4.52 2.60 -5.89
CA VAL A 23 -4.24 4.04 -5.78
C VAL A 23 -5.21 4.82 -6.63
N ALA A 24 -6.14 5.54 -6.01
CA ALA A 24 -7.06 6.43 -6.73
C ALA A 24 -6.39 7.75 -7.14
N GLN A 25 -5.45 8.23 -6.32
CA GLN A 25 -4.69 9.47 -6.56
C GLN A 25 -3.34 9.38 -5.84
N GLY A 26 -2.33 10.00 -6.42
CA GLY A 26 -1.00 10.13 -5.81
C GLY A 26 -0.09 8.97 -6.12
N ARG A 27 0.90 8.75 -5.26
CA ARG A 27 1.92 7.71 -5.39
C ARG A 27 2.26 7.09 -4.04
N LEU A 28 2.36 5.77 -4.03
CA LEU A 28 2.72 4.97 -2.86
C LEU A 28 4.05 4.25 -3.05
N TRP A 29 4.73 4.05 -1.92
CA TRP A 29 5.81 3.10 -1.74
C TRP A 29 5.36 2.06 -0.71
N ILE A 30 5.50 0.79 -1.05
CA ILE A 30 5.06 -0.31 -0.21
C ILE A 30 6.22 -1.27 0.00
N THR A 31 6.45 -1.62 1.27
CA THR A 31 7.42 -2.64 1.66
C THR A 31 6.73 -3.76 2.42
N GLU A 32 7.17 -4.99 2.20
CA GLU A 32 6.66 -6.17 2.87
C GLU A 32 7.79 -6.86 3.62
N GLU A 33 7.53 -7.24 4.88
CA GLU A 33 8.49 -7.98 5.69
C GLU A 33 8.93 -9.27 4.98
N SER A 34 10.23 -9.56 5.04
CA SER A 34 10.86 -10.73 4.39
C SER A 34 10.76 -10.76 2.86
N ARG A 35 10.39 -9.63 2.22
CA ARG A 35 10.53 -9.45 0.76
C ARG A 35 11.65 -8.45 0.47
N LEU A 36 12.39 -8.70 -0.61
CA LEU A 36 13.51 -7.85 -1.04
C LEU A 36 13.06 -6.72 -1.97
N ASP A 37 11.94 -6.91 -2.66
CA ASP A 37 11.43 -5.98 -3.64
C ASP A 37 10.34 -5.10 -3.03
N ASP A 38 10.51 -3.80 -3.20
CA ASP A 38 9.49 -2.82 -2.89
C ASP A 38 8.51 -2.67 -4.05
N ILE A 39 7.27 -2.32 -3.72
CA ILE A 39 6.23 -2.04 -4.71
C ILE A 39 6.05 -0.52 -4.78
N TRP A 40 6.04 0.01 -6.00
CA TRP A 40 5.71 1.40 -6.27
C TRP A 40 4.42 1.44 -7.06
N LEU A 41 3.45 2.22 -6.60
CA LEU A 41 2.16 2.39 -7.27
C LEU A 41 1.86 3.86 -7.50
N SER A 42 1.38 4.17 -8.69
CA SER A 42 0.88 5.47 -9.13
C SER A 42 -0.64 5.43 -9.25
N ALA A 43 -1.27 6.59 -9.40
CA ALA A 43 -2.72 6.68 -9.63
C ALA A 43 -3.19 5.78 -10.79
N GLY A 44 -4.20 4.95 -10.50
CA GLY A 44 -4.75 3.95 -11.41
C GLY A 44 -4.13 2.56 -11.30
N GLU A 45 -3.03 2.40 -10.55
CA GLU A 45 -2.35 1.12 -10.35
C GLU A 45 -2.82 0.42 -9.07
N SER A 46 -2.75 -0.91 -9.06
CA SER A 46 -2.98 -1.73 -7.88
C SER A 46 -1.92 -2.81 -7.71
N ALA A 47 -1.77 -3.30 -6.49
CA ALA A 47 -0.99 -4.50 -6.20
C ALA A 47 -1.62 -5.31 -5.05
N SER A 48 -1.52 -6.63 -5.18
CA SER A 48 -1.81 -7.54 -4.08
C SER A 48 -0.57 -7.69 -3.20
N LEU A 49 -0.77 -7.69 -1.89
CA LEU A 49 0.24 -8.05 -0.91
C LEU A 49 0.35 -9.58 -0.82
N HIS A 50 1.58 -10.07 -0.69
CA HIS A 50 1.89 -11.50 -0.77
C HIS A 50 2.50 -12.08 0.51
N GLY A 51 3.01 -11.24 1.40
CA GLY A 51 3.62 -11.63 2.67
C GLY A 51 2.61 -11.84 3.78
N ASP A 52 2.89 -12.80 4.67
CA ASP A 52 2.10 -13.04 5.89
C ASP A 52 2.51 -12.15 7.07
N GLY A 53 3.62 -11.44 6.93
CA GLY A 53 4.15 -10.51 7.93
C GLY A 53 3.55 -9.11 7.81
N ARG A 54 4.30 -8.14 8.30
CA ARG A 54 3.93 -6.72 8.21
C ARG A 54 4.12 -6.17 6.80
N ALA A 55 3.18 -5.34 6.35
CA ALA A 55 3.37 -4.45 5.22
C ALA A 55 3.28 -2.97 5.66
N LEU A 56 4.16 -2.13 5.12
CA LEU A 56 4.14 -0.68 5.30
C LEU A 56 3.73 -0.04 3.98
N ILE A 57 2.71 0.81 3.99
CA ILE A 57 2.22 1.55 2.83
C ILE A 57 2.43 3.03 3.11
N GLU A 58 3.42 3.64 2.49
CA GLU A 58 3.78 5.05 2.67
C GLU A 58 3.39 5.89 1.46
N ALA A 59 2.81 7.06 1.72
CA ALA A 59 2.46 8.03 0.69
C ALA A 59 3.68 8.90 0.34
N VAL A 60 4.10 8.86 -0.92
CA VAL A 60 5.20 9.68 -1.45
C VAL A 60 4.74 11.12 -1.67
N ASP A 61 3.48 11.27 -2.13
CA ASP A 61 2.77 12.53 -2.24
C ASP A 61 1.35 12.40 -1.63
N ALA A 62 0.54 13.47 -1.70
CA ALA A 62 -0.83 13.42 -1.18
C ALA A 62 -1.68 12.39 -1.94
N SER A 63 -2.05 11.31 -1.24
CA SER A 63 -2.57 10.09 -1.84
C SER A 63 -3.96 9.71 -1.33
N ARG A 64 -4.77 9.14 -2.21
CA ARG A 64 -6.04 8.47 -1.88
C ARG A 64 -5.93 7.00 -2.25
N VAL A 65 -6.11 6.14 -1.26
CA VAL A 65 -5.85 4.71 -1.36
C VAL A 65 -7.10 3.93 -0.98
N HIS A 66 -7.43 2.93 -1.76
CA HIS A 66 -8.42 1.92 -1.40
C HIS A 66 -7.69 0.63 -0.99
N ILE A 67 -8.05 0.10 0.18
CA ILE A 67 -7.49 -1.13 0.74
C ILE A 67 -8.62 -2.15 0.89
N GLU A 68 -8.56 -3.26 0.19
CA GLU A 68 -9.58 -4.32 0.24
C GLU A 68 -8.97 -5.68 0.51
N LYS A 69 -9.71 -6.56 1.19
CA LYS A 69 -9.29 -7.94 1.45
C LYS A 69 -10.17 -8.86 0.62
N ASN A 70 -9.53 -9.62 -0.28
CA ASN A 70 -10.17 -10.66 -1.07
C ASN A 70 -10.43 -11.94 -0.25
#